data_AF-A0A8C4MHG1-F1
#
_entry.id   AF-A0A8C4MHG1-F1
#
_cell.length_a   1.000
_cell.length_b   1.000
_cell.length_c   1.000
_cell.angle_alpha   90.00
_cell.angle_beta   90.00
_cell.angle_gamma   90.00
#
_symmetry.space_group_name_H-M   'P 1'
#
loop_
_entity.id
_entity.type
_entity.pdbx_description
1 polymer ?
#
loop_
_entity_poly.entity_id
_entity_poly.type
_entity_poly.pdbx_seq_one_letter_code
_entity_poly.pdbx_strand_id
1 'polypeptide(L)'
;MKTLIVLVLSLTLLPFFSGASPILTEKQAKQLLRSRRQDRPSKPGFPDEPMREYMHHLLRLEHHAEEQFLEHWLNPHCKPHCNRNVVHPV
;
A
#
# COMPACT_ATOMS: atom_id res chain seq x y z
N MET A 1 17.93 58.48 -8.43
CA MET A 1 16.66 58.00 -9.03
C MET A 1 16.88 56.69 -9.78
N LYS A 2 17.72 56.65 -10.83
CA LYS A 2 18.00 55.43 -11.62
C LYS A 2 18.50 54.24 -10.79
N THR A 3 19.41 54.47 -9.85
CA THR A 3 19.96 53.42 -8.96
C THR A 3 18.89 52.77 -8.08
N LEU A 4 17.96 53.56 -7.54
CA LEU A 4 16.85 53.07 -6.72
C LEU A 4 15.88 52.22 -7.53
N ILE A 5 15.60 52.61 -8.78
CA ILE A 5 14.73 51.86 -9.69
C ILE A 5 15.35 50.48 -10.00
N VAL A 6 16.65 50.43 -10.28
CA VAL A 6 17.37 49.17 -10.50
C VAL A 6 17.38 48.29 -9.26
N LEU A 7 17.56 48.88 -8.07
CA LEU A 7 17.55 48.16 -6.81
C LEU A 7 16.18 47.53 -6.53
N VAL A 8 15.09 48.29 -6.70
CA VAL A 8 13.72 47.80 -6.54
C VAL A 8 13.39 46.69 -7.54
N LEU A 9 13.80 46.84 -8.80
CA LEU A 9 13.65 45.80 -9.82
C LEU A 9 14.43 44.53 -9.47
N SER A 10 15.66 44.67 -8.96
CA SER A 10 16.46 43.50 -8.58
C SER A 10 15.85 42.74 -7.40
N LEU A 11 15.31 43.46 -6.41
CA LEU A 11 14.67 42.86 -5.23
C LEU A 11 13.39 42.10 -5.57
N THR A 12 12.61 42.56 -6.54
CA THR A 12 11.39 41.86 -6.96
C THR A 12 11.68 40.67 -7.86
N LEU A 13 12.77 40.68 -8.64
CA LEU A 13 13.17 39.58 -9.53
C LEU A 13 13.83 38.41 -8.78
N LEU A 14 14.61 38.68 -7.73
CA LEU A 14 15.30 37.67 -6.91
C LEU A 14 14.41 36.50 -6.42
N PRO A 15 13.19 36.69 -5.88
CA PRO A 15 12.36 35.59 -5.42
C PRO A 15 11.80 34.70 -6.55
N PHE A 16 11.67 35.22 -7.77
CA PHE A 16 11.22 34.41 -8.92
C PHE A 16 12.30 33.44 -9.39
N PHE A 17 13.58 33.82 -9.26
CA PHE A 17 14.71 32.97 -9.65
C PHE A 17 15.20 32.05 -8.53
N SER A 18 14.88 32.34 -7.26
CA SER A 18 15.46 31.58 -6.13
C SER A 18 14.77 30.24 -5.84
N GLY A 19 13.73 29.86 -6.58
CA GLY A 19 13.00 28.61 -6.32
C GLY A 19 12.48 28.52 -4.88
N ALA A 20 12.30 29.67 -4.22
CA ALA A 20 11.82 29.71 -2.85
C ALA A 20 10.41 29.13 -2.82
N SER A 21 10.26 28.05 -2.07
CA SER A 21 8.96 27.45 -1.78
C SER A 21 7.98 28.55 -1.38
N PRO A 22 6.77 28.59 -1.97
CA PRO A 22 5.81 29.66 -1.71
C PRO A 22 5.60 29.78 -0.20
N ILE A 23 5.41 31.00 0.31
CA ILE A 23 5.05 31.24 1.71
C ILE A 23 3.77 30.45 1.98
N LEU A 24 3.97 29.28 2.60
CA LEU A 24 2.98 28.24 2.66
C LEU A 24 2.14 28.51 3.89
N THR A 25 0.83 28.66 3.72
CA THR A 25 -0.05 28.89 4.86
C THR A 25 0.02 27.69 5.81
N GLU A 26 -0.16 27.92 7.12
CA GLU A 26 -0.05 26.87 8.12
C GLU A 26 -0.94 25.65 7.81
N LYS A 27 -2.14 25.90 7.27
CA LYS A 27 -3.07 24.85 6.81
C LYS A 27 -2.48 24.01 5.69
N GLN A 28 -1.94 24.65 4.65
CA GLN A 28 -1.33 23.96 3.53
C GLN A 28 -0.07 23.18 3.97
N ALA A 29 0.72 23.73 4.91
CA ALA A 29 1.91 23.07 5.42
C ALA A 29 1.55 21.81 6.22
N LYS A 30 0.53 21.91 7.08
CA LYS A 30 -0.02 20.77 7.81
C LYS A 30 -0.59 19.71 6.87
N GLN A 31 -1.24 20.12 5.78
CA GLN A 31 -1.79 19.19 4.79
C GLN A 31 -0.69 18.45 4.03
N LEU A 32 0.37 19.14 3.61
CA LEU A 32 1.54 18.52 2.99
C LEU A 32 2.26 17.55 3.95
N LEU A 33 2.36 17.89 5.23
CA LEU A 33 2.96 17.00 6.24
C LEU A 33 2.08 15.77 6.53
N ARG A 34 0.76 15.86 6.31
CA ARG A 34 -0.16 14.75 6.51
C ARG A 34 -0.11 13.76 5.34
N SER A 35 -0.10 14.24 4.10
CA SER A 35 0.07 13.37 2.92
C SER A 35 1.42 12.65 2.95
N ARG A 36 2.51 13.35 3.27
CA ARG A 36 3.85 12.76 3.39
C ARG A 36 3.96 11.66 4.47
N ARG A 37 3.12 11.66 5.51
CA ARG A 37 3.09 10.56 6.50
C ARG A 37 2.32 9.34 6.02
N GLN A 38 1.37 9.51 5.11
CA GLN A 38 0.56 8.42 4.55
C GLN A 38 1.34 7.63 3.48
N ASP A 39 2.21 8.30 2.72
CA ASP A 39 3.09 7.66 1.74
C ASP A 39 4.25 6.89 2.39
N ARG A 40 4.42 6.99 3.72
CA ARG A 40 5.45 6.22 4.42
C ARG A 40 4.96 4.77 4.51
N PRO A 41 5.80 3.77 4.17
CA PRO A 41 5.47 2.38 4.47
C PRO A 41 5.11 2.27 5.95
N SER A 42 4.06 1.49 6.25
CA SER A 42 3.58 1.29 7.61
C SER A 42 4.77 0.98 8.51
N LYS A 43 4.82 1.60 9.70
CA LYS A 43 5.90 1.33 10.65
C LYS A 43 5.90 -0.18 10.95
N PRO A 44 7.06 -0.85 10.84
CA PRO A 44 7.17 -2.23 11.31
C PRO A 44 6.85 -2.28 12.81
N GLY A 45 6.11 -3.31 13.22
CA GLY A 45 5.61 -3.51 14.58
C GLY A 45 4.18 -3.02 14.82
N PHE A 46 3.34 -2.86 13.78
CA PHE A 46 1.91 -2.64 14.03
C PHE A 46 1.29 -3.86 14.71
N PRO A 47 0.38 -3.70 15.70
CA PRO A 47 -0.19 -4.83 16.44
C PRO A 47 -0.81 -5.93 15.55
N ASP A 48 -1.30 -5.54 14.37
CA ASP A 48 -1.95 -6.45 13.42
C ASP A 48 -0.98 -7.12 12.42
N GLU A 49 0.31 -6.76 12.40
CA GLU A 49 1.31 -7.43 11.55
C GLU A 49 1.39 -8.94 11.79
N PRO A 50 1.50 -9.46 13.03
CA PRO A 50 1.52 -10.91 13.26
C PRO A 50 0.22 -11.58 12.78
N MET A 51 -0.92 -10.91 12.96
CA MET A 51 -2.21 -11.44 12.48
C MET A 51 -2.27 -11.46 10.95
N ARG A 52 -1.75 -10.43 10.28
CA ARG A 52 -1.70 -10.33 8.83
C ARG A 52 -0.81 -11.41 8.21
N GLU A 53 0.38 -11.62 8.76
CA GLU A 53 1.29 -12.68 8.31
C GLU A 53 0.67 -14.07 8.50
N TYR A 54 0.04 -14.30 9.65
CA TYR A 54 -0.68 -15.53 9.92
C TYR A 54 -1.84 -15.76 8.94
N MET A 55 -2.62 -14.72 8.62
CA MET A 55 -3.69 -14.78 7.63
C MET A 55 -3.16 -15.18 6.24
N HIS A 56 -2.05 -14.58 5.80
CA HIS A 56 -1.41 -14.93 4.53
C HIS A 56 -0.83 -16.36 4.51
N HIS A 57 -0.43 -16.88 5.66
CA HIS A 57 -0.04 -18.28 5.80
C HIS A 57 -1.25 -19.22 5.71
N LEU A 58 -2.36 -18.91 6.40
CA LEU A 58 -3.60 -19.68 6.32
C LEU A 58 -4.16 -19.75 4.90
N LEU A 59 -4.19 -18.63 4.17
CA LEU A 59 -4.65 -18.60 2.78
C LEU A 59 -3.81 -19.50 1.85
N ARG A 60 -2.50 -19.60 2.09
CA ARG A 60 -1.64 -20.52 1.32
C ARG A 60 -1.96 -21.98 1.63
N LEU A 61 -2.23 -22.31 2.90
CA LEU A 61 -2.65 -23.65 3.29
C LEU A 61 -4.00 -24.02 2.68
N GLU A 62 -4.96 -23.09 2.66
CA GLU A 62 -6.26 -23.28 2.03
C GLU A 62 -6.11 -23.55 0.53
N HIS A 63 -5.30 -22.74 -0.17
CA HIS A 63 -5.05 -22.96 -1.59
C HIS A 63 -4.41 -24.32 -1.89
N HIS A 64 -3.40 -24.72 -1.11
CA HIS A 64 -2.80 -26.05 -1.25
C HIS A 64 -3.78 -27.18 -0.94
N ALA A 65 -4.66 -27.00 0.04
CA ALA A 65 -5.71 -27.98 0.33
C ALA A 65 -6.69 -28.09 -0.85
N GLU A 66 -7.07 -26.98 -1.49
CA GLU A 66 -7.89 -26.99 -2.69
C GLU A 66 -7.20 -27.68 -3.87
N GLU A 67 -5.91 -27.41 -4.09
CA GLU A 67 -5.10 -28.06 -5.13
C GLU A 67 -5.03 -29.57 -4.90
N GLN A 68 -4.67 -30.01 -3.70
CA GLN A 68 -4.59 -31.42 -3.34
C GLN A 68 -5.95 -32.11 -3.42
N PHE A 69 -7.01 -31.40 -3.02
CA PHE A 69 -8.37 -31.87 -3.18
C PHE A 69 -8.67 -32.07 -4.67
N LEU A 70 -8.46 -31.07 -5.53
CA LEU A 70 -8.69 -31.15 -6.97
C LEU A 70 -7.88 -32.28 -7.63
N GLU A 71 -6.60 -32.42 -7.29
CA GLU A 71 -5.74 -33.52 -7.77
C GLU A 71 -6.30 -34.89 -7.36
N HIS A 72 -6.80 -35.00 -6.14
CA HIS A 72 -7.43 -36.21 -5.63
C HIS A 72 -8.75 -36.55 -6.35
N TRP A 73 -9.59 -35.58 -6.70
CA TRP A 73 -10.82 -35.84 -7.47
C TRP A 73 -10.55 -36.11 -8.97
N LEU A 74 -9.49 -35.55 -9.54
CA LEU A 74 -9.13 -35.72 -10.95
C LEU A 74 -8.28 -36.97 -11.21
N ASN A 75 -7.81 -37.66 -10.17
CA ASN A 75 -7.02 -38.86 -10.30
C ASN A 75 -7.90 -40.10 -10.61
N PRO A 76 -7.75 -40.74 -11.79
CA PRO A 76 -8.56 -41.89 -12.20
C PRO A 76 -8.31 -43.16 -11.38
N HIS A 77 -7.30 -43.17 -10.51
CA HIS A 77 -6.98 -44.27 -9.60
C HIS A 77 -7.51 -44.07 -8.17
N CYS A 78 -8.22 -42.96 -7.90
CA CYS A 78 -8.78 -42.71 -6.58
C CYS A 78 -9.99 -43.61 -6.28
N LYS A 79 -10.14 -44.03 -5.02
CA LYS A 79 -11.22 -44.92 -4.56
C LYS A 79 -12.60 -44.24 -4.68
N PRO A 80 -13.72 -44.96 -4.79
CA PRO A 80 -15.06 -44.38 -5.05
C PRO A 80 -15.58 -43.39 -3.98
N HIS A 81 -14.93 -43.28 -2.82
CA HIS A 81 -15.20 -42.23 -1.82
C HIS A 81 -14.73 -40.84 -2.26
N CYS A 82 -14.09 -40.76 -3.43
CA CYS A 82 -13.59 -39.56 -4.08
C CYS A 82 -14.54 -39.11 -5.21
N ASN A 83 -15.86 -39.28 -5.07
CA ASN A 83 -16.85 -38.51 -5.85
C ASN A 83 -17.57 -37.47 -4.97
N ARG A 84 -17.37 -36.17 -5.23
CA ARG A 84 -17.86 -35.05 -4.37
C ARG A 84 -19.38 -35.05 -4.27
N ASN A 85 -20.04 -35.66 -5.25
CA ASN A 85 -21.49 -35.79 -5.35
C ASN A 85 -22.04 -37.05 -4.66
N VAL A 86 -21.17 -37.96 -4.21
CA VAL A 86 -21.55 -39.17 -3.47
C VAL A 86 -21.11 -38.99 -2.02
N VAL A 87 -21.85 -38.16 -1.29
CA VAL A 87 -21.79 -38.19 0.17
C VAL A 87 -22.42 -39.53 0.58
N HIS A 88 -21.67 -40.40 1.24
CA HIS A 88 -22.25 -41.59 1.87
C HIS A 88 -23.38 -41.10 2.79
N PRO A 89 -24.64 -41.55 2.62
CA PRO A 89 -25.64 -41.26 3.63
C PRO A 89 -25.17 -41.92 4.93
N VAL A 90 -25.10 -41.13 6.00
CA VAL A 90 -24.83 -41.61 7.35
C VAL A 90 -25.95 -42.53 7.80
#